data_AF-A0A6F9CAV1-F1
#
_entry.id   AF-A0A6F9CAV1-F1
#
_cell.length_a   1.000
_cell.length_b   1.000
_cell.length_c   1.000
_cell.angle_alpha   90.00
_cell.angle_beta   90.00
_cell.angle_gamma   90.00
#
_symmetry.space_group_name_H-M   'P 1'
#
loop_
_entity.id
_entity.type
_entity.pdbx_description
1 polymer ?
#
loop_
_entity_poly.entity_id
_entity_poly.type
_entity_poly.pdbx_seq_one_letter_code
_entity_poly.pdbx_strand_id
1 'polypeptide(L)'
;MVTVPISLYRFLHCSDEDSPNPAINYELVLRKWSELLPGGEFRCFIKENKLIGISQRDYTQYYHHISKQEAQICHSIQEFFSQHVQYQFLDEDFVLDVYRDSWGKVWLIDLNPFGEVTDSLLFTWEELTSGNSLSASQEEGDTAQQEGPVFRYTTSDVTVQPSPCLSYRIPRDFVDLSTGEDAYKLIDFLKLKKRQQEDSEEEVRQ
;
A
#
# COMPACT_ATOMS: atom_id res chain seq x y z
N MET A 1 12.46 -29.45 -5.17
CA MET A 1 11.68 -28.20 -5.19
C MET A 1 11.53 -27.73 -3.76
N VAL A 2 12.27 -26.70 -3.36
CA VAL A 2 12.00 -26.03 -2.08
C VAL A 2 10.78 -25.16 -2.34
N THR A 3 9.61 -25.65 -1.94
CA THR A 3 8.45 -24.79 -1.76
C THR A 3 8.81 -23.85 -0.61
N VAL A 4 9.30 -22.65 -0.93
CA VAL A 4 9.16 -21.54 0.01
C VAL A 4 7.65 -21.33 0.09
N PRO A 5 6.98 -21.69 1.19
CA PRO A 5 5.54 -21.52 1.25
C PRO A 5 5.28 -20.03 1.09
N ILE A 6 4.42 -19.69 0.13
CA ILE A 6 3.88 -18.34 -0.08
C ILE A 6 3.35 -17.76 1.26
N SER A 7 3.04 -18.63 2.24
CA SER A 7 2.59 -18.28 3.58
C SER A 7 3.60 -17.50 4.44
N LEU A 8 4.92 -17.58 4.21
CA LEU A 8 5.88 -17.04 5.18
C LEU A 8 5.98 -15.50 5.13
N TYR A 9 5.76 -14.88 3.97
CA TYR A 9 5.89 -13.42 3.84
C TYR A 9 4.66 -12.63 4.29
N ARG A 10 3.46 -13.23 4.27
CA ARG A 10 2.22 -12.53 4.66
C ARG A 10 2.20 -12.19 6.15
N PHE A 11 2.75 -13.08 6.98
CA PHE A 11 2.75 -12.95 8.44
C PHE A 11 4.12 -12.58 9.01
N LEU A 12 5.10 -12.26 8.16
CA LEU A 12 6.48 -11.98 8.58
C LEU A 12 6.59 -10.84 9.60
N HIS A 13 5.66 -9.89 9.58
CA HIS A 13 5.64 -8.73 10.47
C HIS A 13 4.60 -8.85 11.60
N CYS A 14 3.95 -10.01 11.73
CA CYS A 14 3.03 -10.28 12.84
C CYS A 14 3.84 -10.55 14.11
N SER A 15 3.55 -9.85 15.20
CA SER A 15 4.34 -9.93 16.44
C SER A 15 3.98 -11.14 17.31
N ASP A 16 2.93 -11.87 16.95
CA ASP A 16 2.38 -13.04 17.64
C ASP A 16 2.93 -14.38 17.09
N GLU A 17 4.18 -14.37 16.61
CA GLU A 17 4.87 -15.54 16.01
C GLU A 17 4.91 -16.79 16.90
N ASP A 18 4.76 -16.64 18.22
CA ASP A 18 4.71 -17.76 19.18
C ASP A 18 3.39 -18.57 19.12
N SER A 19 2.39 -18.07 18.38
CA SER A 19 1.16 -18.80 18.12
C SER A 19 1.35 -19.80 16.97
N PRO A 20 0.80 -21.03 17.05
CA PRO A 20 0.86 -21.94 15.92
C PRO A 20 0.18 -21.28 14.73
N ASN A 21 0.91 -21.17 13.60
CA ASN A 21 0.38 -20.59 12.36
C ASN A 21 -1.04 -21.11 12.11
N PRO A 22 -2.04 -20.23 11.99
CA PRO A 22 -3.41 -20.67 11.80
C PRO A 22 -3.50 -21.54 10.54
N ALA A 23 -4.42 -22.51 10.55
CA ALA A 23 -4.71 -23.28 9.35
C ALA A 23 -5.38 -22.36 8.33
N ILE A 24 -4.60 -21.80 7.41
CA ILE A 24 -5.08 -20.85 6.40
C ILE A 24 -5.65 -21.63 5.21
N ASN A 25 -6.93 -21.40 4.93
CA ASN A 25 -7.54 -21.77 3.67
C ASN A 25 -7.33 -20.62 2.68
N TYR A 26 -6.63 -20.90 1.58
CA TYR A 26 -6.46 -19.92 0.52
C TYR A 26 -7.73 -19.80 -0.32
N GLU A 27 -8.12 -18.56 -0.60
CA GLU A 27 -9.28 -18.25 -1.43
C GLU A 27 -8.84 -17.55 -2.72
N LEU A 28 -9.48 -17.91 -3.83
CA LEU A 28 -9.34 -17.19 -5.09
C LEU A 28 -10.53 -16.25 -5.25
N VAL A 29 -10.28 -14.95 -5.06
CA VAL A 29 -11.30 -13.91 -5.22
C VAL A 29 -11.23 -13.36 -6.63
N LEU A 30 -12.29 -13.56 -7.42
CA LEU A 30 -12.44 -12.98 -8.75
C LEU A 30 -13.40 -11.80 -8.70
N ARG A 31 -12.89 -10.59 -8.91
CA ARG A 31 -13.71 -9.37 -9.00
C ARG A 31 -14.00 -9.08 -10.47
N LYS A 32 -15.20 -8.56 -10.75
CA LYS A 32 -15.54 -8.09 -12.10
C LYS A 32 -14.58 -6.97 -12.49
N TRP A 33 -13.97 -7.08 -13.68
CA TRP A 33 -13.16 -6.01 -14.24
C TRP A 33 -14.01 -4.75 -14.46
N SER A 34 -13.46 -3.59 -14.08
CA SER A 34 -14.06 -2.28 -14.28
C SER A 34 -12.98 -1.29 -14.67
N GLU A 35 -13.27 -0.42 -15.62
CA GLU A 35 -12.38 0.67 -16.01
C GLU A 35 -12.53 1.82 -15.01
N LEU A 36 -11.71 1.79 -13.95
CA LEU A 36 -11.63 2.88 -12.98
C LEU A 36 -10.63 3.92 -13.49
N LEU A 37 -11.03 5.19 -13.45
CA LEU A 37 -10.13 6.29 -13.77
C LEU A 37 -9.15 6.51 -12.60
N PRO A 38 -7.82 6.47 -12.80
CA PRO A 38 -6.86 6.52 -11.70
C PRO A 38 -6.97 7.77 -10.82
N GLY A 39 -7.34 8.91 -11.41
CA GLY A 39 -7.57 10.17 -10.67
C GLY A 39 -8.82 10.18 -9.77
N GLY A 40 -9.57 9.09 -9.71
CA GLY A 40 -10.67 8.88 -8.77
C GLY A 40 -10.33 7.92 -7.62
N GLU A 41 -9.11 7.40 -7.56
CA GLU A 41 -8.68 6.45 -6.53
C GLU A 41 -7.96 7.18 -5.37
N PHE A 42 -8.36 6.83 -4.14
CA PHE A 42 -7.82 7.40 -2.93
C PHE A 42 -7.52 6.31 -1.90
N ARG A 43 -6.44 6.51 -1.15
CA ARG A 43 -6.09 5.71 0.03
C ARG A 43 -6.39 6.51 1.28
N CYS A 44 -7.10 5.90 2.22
CA CYS A 44 -7.57 6.50 3.44
C CYS A 44 -6.92 5.79 4.63
N PHE A 45 -6.47 6.57 5.61
CA PHE A 45 -5.81 6.07 6.81
C PHE A 45 -6.74 6.24 7.99
N ILE A 46 -7.11 5.13 8.63
CA ILE A 46 -8.00 5.09 9.77
C ILE A 46 -7.18 4.68 10.98
N LYS A 47 -7.31 5.45 12.07
CA LYS A 47 -6.67 5.16 13.35
C LYS A 47 -7.62 5.52 14.48
N GLU A 48 -7.71 4.66 15.49
CA GLU A 48 -8.65 4.79 16.61
C GLU A 48 -10.09 5.04 16.13
N ASN A 49 -10.51 4.34 15.07
CA ASN A 49 -11.80 4.49 14.40
C ASN A 49 -12.07 5.91 13.85
N LYS A 50 -11.03 6.69 13.56
CA LYS A 50 -11.11 8.01 12.93
C LYS A 50 -10.37 8.03 11.61
N LEU A 51 -11.00 8.60 10.59
CA LEU A 51 -10.33 8.91 9.34
C LEU A 51 -9.36 10.08 9.58
N ILE A 52 -8.06 9.81 9.57
CA ILE A 52 -7.01 10.80 9.89
C ILE A 52 -6.37 11.40 8.63
N GLY A 53 -6.33 10.65 7.53
CA GLY A 53 -5.67 11.09 6.31
C GLY A 53 -6.27 10.48 5.04
N ILE A 54 -6.19 11.23 3.95
CA ILE A 54 -6.57 10.82 2.60
C ILE A 54 -5.40 11.14 1.67
N SER A 55 -5.01 10.18 0.84
CA SER A 55 -3.97 10.34 -0.18
C SER A 55 -4.53 10.01 -1.56
N GLN A 56 -4.17 10.79 -2.57
CA GLN A 56 -4.31 10.38 -3.97
C GLN A 56 -3.54 9.08 -4.24
N ARG A 57 -4.20 8.08 -4.82
CA ARG A 57 -3.58 6.75 -5.03
C ARG A 57 -2.48 6.77 -6.08
N ASP A 58 -2.72 7.45 -7.20
CA ASP A 58 -1.75 7.67 -8.27
C ASP A 58 -1.06 9.03 -8.10
N TYR A 59 -0.20 9.16 -7.09
CA TYR A 59 0.51 10.40 -6.78
C TYR A 59 1.52 10.84 -7.85
N THR A 60 1.80 9.99 -8.85
CA THR A 60 2.77 10.33 -9.92
C THR A 60 2.20 11.29 -10.96
N GLN A 61 0.89 11.48 -10.97
CA GLN A 61 0.20 12.30 -11.94
C GLN A 61 -0.53 13.47 -11.30
N TYR A 62 -0.58 14.59 -12.00
CA TYR A 62 -1.39 15.73 -11.63
C TYR A 62 -2.79 15.59 -12.22
N TYR A 63 -3.81 15.61 -11.35
CA TYR A 63 -5.21 15.63 -11.76
C TYR A 63 -5.88 16.92 -11.32
N HIS A 64 -6.02 17.85 -12.28
CA HIS A 64 -6.59 19.18 -12.04
C HIS A 64 -8.02 19.16 -11.44
N HIS A 65 -8.81 18.09 -11.62
CA HIS A 65 -10.12 18.01 -10.97
C HIS A 65 -10.02 17.79 -9.46
N ILE A 66 -8.95 17.16 -8.96
CA ILE A 66 -8.76 16.90 -7.53
C ILE A 66 -8.61 18.23 -6.78
N SER A 67 -7.75 19.13 -7.27
CA SER A 67 -7.58 20.46 -6.67
C SER A 67 -8.86 21.30 -6.71
N LYS A 68 -9.64 21.19 -7.79
CA LYS A 68 -10.93 21.91 -7.91
C LYS A 68 -12.04 21.37 -7.02
N GLN A 69 -11.97 20.08 -6.66
CA GLN A 69 -13.04 19.38 -5.95
C GLN A 69 -12.59 18.89 -4.57
N GLU A 70 -11.49 19.41 -4.03
CA GLU A 70 -10.84 18.95 -2.81
C GLU A 70 -11.83 18.72 -1.66
N ALA A 71 -12.60 19.77 -1.33
CA ALA A 71 -13.59 19.72 -0.26
C ALA A 71 -14.72 18.69 -0.53
N GLN A 72 -15.14 18.54 -1.78
CA GLN A 72 -16.21 17.61 -2.16
C GLN A 72 -15.73 16.15 -2.11
N ILE A 73 -14.48 15.91 -2.50
CA ILE A 73 -13.84 14.60 -2.41
C ILE A 73 -13.72 14.21 -0.94
N CYS A 74 -13.10 15.08 -0.13
CA CYS A 74 -12.93 14.87 1.30
C CYS A 74 -14.27 14.58 1.99
N HIS A 75 -15.28 15.43 1.76
CA HIS A 75 -16.62 15.25 2.32
C HIS A 75 -17.26 13.91 1.93
N SER A 76 -17.24 13.54 0.64
CA SER A 76 -17.86 12.28 0.18
C SER A 76 -17.19 11.04 0.77
N ILE A 77 -15.87 11.08 0.97
CA ILE A 77 -15.11 9.99 1.59
C ILE A 77 -15.40 9.92 3.09
N GLN A 78 -15.42 11.06 3.78
CA GLN A 78 -15.78 11.14 5.20
C GLN A 78 -17.20 10.62 5.46
N GLU A 79 -18.17 11.02 4.62
CA GLU A 79 -19.56 10.56 4.71
C GLU A 79 -19.66 9.05 4.48
N PHE A 80 -18.98 8.54 3.43
CA PHE A 80 -18.92 7.11 3.17
C PHE A 80 -18.34 6.34 4.37
N PHE A 81 -17.22 6.83 4.92
CA PHE A 81 -16.59 6.22 6.09
C PHE A 81 -17.55 6.20 7.29
N SER A 82 -18.15 7.33 7.65
CA SER A 82 -19.02 7.42 8.84
C SER A 82 -20.28 6.57 8.72
N GLN A 83 -20.84 6.44 7.51
CA GLN A 83 -22.10 5.73 7.28
C GLN A 83 -21.91 4.22 7.10
N HIS A 84 -20.80 3.78 6.51
CA HIS A 84 -20.64 2.40 6.04
C HIS A 84 -19.49 1.62 6.68
N VAL A 85 -18.52 2.28 7.29
CA VAL A 85 -17.28 1.62 7.73
C VAL A 85 -17.02 1.84 9.22
N GLN A 86 -17.15 3.09 9.69
CA GLN A 86 -16.84 3.48 11.05
C GLN A 86 -17.66 2.66 12.05
N TYR A 87 -16.98 2.01 13.00
CA TYR A 87 -17.57 1.11 14.00
C TYR A 87 -18.28 -0.14 13.45
N GLN A 88 -18.18 -0.41 12.14
CA GLN A 88 -18.70 -1.64 11.51
C GLN A 88 -17.59 -2.64 11.16
N PHE A 89 -16.35 -2.15 11.00
CA PHE A 89 -15.17 -2.99 10.83
C PHE A 89 -14.60 -3.43 12.18
N LEU A 90 -13.93 -4.58 12.22
CA LEU A 90 -13.47 -5.20 13.47
C LEU A 90 -12.28 -4.47 14.09
N ASP A 91 -11.36 -3.99 13.26
CA ASP A 91 -10.16 -3.28 13.71
C ASP A 91 -10.39 -1.77 13.75
N GLU A 92 -9.75 -1.09 14.70
CA GLU A 92 -9.84 0.36 14.84
C GLU A 92 -8.80 1.11 13.98
N ASP A 93 -7.75 0.39 13.56
CA ASP A 93 -6.61 0.89 12.81
C ASP A 93 -6.47 0.08 11.51
N PHE A 94 -6.73 0.72 10.37
CA PHE A 94 -6.62 0.08 9.06
C PHE A 94 -6.46 1.11 7.94
N VAL A 95 -6.10 0.62 6.77
CA VAL A 95 -6.03 1.40 5.53
C VAL A 95 -7.16 0.98 4.62
N LEU A 96 -7.84 1.97 4.04
CA LEU A 96 -9.02 1.81 3.21
C LEU A 96 -8.73 2.40 1.83
N ASP A 97 -8.83 1.60 0.78
CA ASP A 97 -8.75 2.09 -0.60
C ASP A 97 -10.17 2.29 -1.14
N VAL A 98 -10.44 3.47 -1.70
CA VAL A 98 -11.75 3.84 -2.28
C VAL A 98 -11.61 4.40 -3.68
N TYR A 99 -12.68 4.23 -4.46
CA TYR A 99 -12.87 4.90 -5.74
C TYR A 99 -14.07 5.85 -5.65
N ARG A 100 -13.88 7.09 -6.07
CA ARG A 100 -14.95 8.08 -6.21
C ARG A 100 -15.20 8.35 -7.68
N ASP A 101 -16.44 8.16 -8.12
CA ASP A 101 -16.83 8.48 -9.49
C ASP A 101 -17.12 9.98 -9.70
N SER A 102 -17.39 10.37 -10.94
CA SER A 102 -17.69 11.76 -11.31
C SER A 102 -18.99 12.30 -10.71
N TRP A 103 -19.89 11.43 -10.25
CA TRP A 103 -21.14 11.82 -9.58
C TRP A 103 -20.98 11.93 -8.06
N GLY A 104 -19.78 11.63 -7.53
CA GLY A 104 -19.47 11.70 -6.12
C GLY A 104 -19.79 10.44 -5.33
N LYS A 105 -20.19 9.36 -6.00
CA LYS A 105 -20.41 8.08 -5.33
C LYS A 105 -19.07 7.43 -5.01
N VAL A 106 -18.93 6.97 -3.77
CA VAL A 106 -17.74 6.29 -3.26
C VAL A 106 -17.96 4.78 -3.22
N TRP A 107 -16.94 4.04 -3.64
CA TRP A 107 -16.91 2.59 -3.68
C TRP A 107 -15.70 2.09 -2.89
N LEU A 108 -15.92 1.12 -2.00
CA LEU A 108 -14.84 0.38 -1.36
C LEU A 108 -14.09 -0.46 -2.40
N ILE A 109 -12.78 -0.29 -2.48
CA ILE A 109 -11.90 -1.06 -3.36
C ILE A 109 -11.14 -2.10 -2.56
N ASP A 110 -10.48 -1.73 -1.47
CA ASP A 110 -9.69 -2.67 -0.69
C ASP A 110 -9.51 -2.24 0.77
N LEU A 111 -9.15 -3.20 1.62
CA LEU A 111 -8.79 -2.98 3.03
C LEU A 111 -7.40 -3.57 3.26
N ASN A 112 -6.52 -2.80 3.88
CA ASN A 112 -5.13 -3.16 4.12
C ASN A 112 -4.75 -2.94 5.60
N PRO A 113 -3.77 -3.67 6.13
CA PRO A 113 -3.26 -3.45 7.48
C PRO A 113 -2.70 -2.03 7.66
N PHE A 114 -2.87 -1.46 8.86
CA PHE A 114 -2.23 -0.20 9.24
C PHE A 114 -0.79 -0.44 9.67
N GLY A 115 0.17 -0.09 8.81
CA GLY A 115 1.60 -0.17 9.10
C GLY A 115 2.45 -0.28 7.84
N GLU A 116 3.77 -0.35 8.02
CA GLU A 116 4.78 -0.29 6.94
C GLU A 116 4.65 -1.34 5.84
N VAL A 117 3.88 -2.41 6.07
CA VAL A 117 3.52 -3.40 5.06
C VAL A 117 2.64 -2.82 3.95
N THR A 118 1.99 -1.68 4.20
CA THR A 118 1.13 -0.96 3.27
C THR A 118 1.82 0.33 2.84
N ASP A 119 1.83 0.63 1.54
CA ASP A 119 2.41 1.88 1.03
C ASP A 119 1.67 3.12 1.58
N SER A 120 2.41 4.06 2.20
CA SER A 120 1.87 5.29 2.78
C SER A 120 1.67 6.42 1.76
N LEU A 121 2.11 6.24 0.51
CA LEU A 121 1.95 7.18 -0.60
C LEU A 121 2.47 8.59 -0.28
N LEU A 122 1.57 9.59 -0.19
CA LEU A 122 1.92 10.99 0.10
C LEU A 122 2.10 11.26 1.61
N PHE A 123 2.15 10.21 2.43
CA PHE A 123 2.43 10.27 3.86
C PHE A 123 3.67 9.46 4.22
N THR A 124 4.19 9.68 5.43
CA THR A 124 5.12 8.76 6.09
C THR A 124 4.41 7.93 7.16
N TRP A 125 4.90 6.73 7.45
CA TRP A 125 4.33 5.95 8.56
C TRP A 125 4.61 6.58 9.93
N GLU A 126 5.72 7.30 10.07
CA GLU A 126 6.06 8.03 11.29
C GLU A 126 4.99 9.10 11.62
N GLU A 127 4.54 9.88 10.64
CA GLU A 127 3.52 10.91 10.89
C GLU A 127 2.12 10.31 11.12
N LEU A 128 1.78 9.20 10.46
CA LEU A 128 0.49 8.51 10.69
C LEU A 128 0.44 7.84 12.07
N THR A 129 1.60 7.43 12.60
CA THR A 129 1.70 6.69 13.86
C THR A 129 1.97 7.60 15.06
N SER A 130 2.65 8.72 14.88
CA SER A 130 2.84 9.71 15.95
C SER A 130 1.46 10.24 16.37
N GLY A 131 1.07 10.03 17.64
CA GLY A 131 -0.25 10.41 18.19
C GLY A 131 -0.55 11.92 18.23
N ASN A 132 0.21 12.71 17.45
CA ASN A 132 -0.04 14.11 17.22
C ASN A 132 -1.08 14.22 16.10
N SER A 133 -2.04 15.13 16.23
CA SER A 133 -2.94 15.43 15.11
C SER A 133 -2.10 15.80 13.89
N LEU A 134 -2.28 15.09 12.77
CA LEU A 134 -1.65 15.41 11.49
C LEU A 134 -1.93 16.89 11.19
N SER A 135 -0.95 17.76 11.37
CA SER A 135 -1.11 19.16 11.08
C SER A 135 -0.93 19.33 9.57
N ALA A 136 -1.95 19.87 8.91
CA ALA A 136 -1.78 20.41 7.57
C ALA A 136 -0.59 21.40 7.62
N SER A 137 0.38 21.22 6.73
CA SER A 137 1.54 22.09 6.61
C SER A 137 1.13 23.56 6.60
N GLN A 138 1.79 24.34 7.45
CA GLN A 138 1.57 25.76 7.69
C GLN A 138 1.56 26.58 6.39
N GLU A 139 0.40 27.14 6.04
CA GLU A 139 0.34 28.49 5.49
C GLU A 139 -0.36 29.36 6.55
N GLU A 140 0.30 30.46 6.93
CA GLU A 140 -0.20 31.41 7.92
C GLU A 140 -1.52 32.04 7.43
N GLY A 141 -2.63 31.66 8.05
CA GLY A 141 -3.94 32.20 7.74
C GLY A 141 -4.98 31.74 8.75
N ASP A 142 -5.16 32.54 9.79
CA ASP A 142 -6.17 32.44 10.85
C ASP A 142 -7.56 32.02 10.31
N THR A 143 -7.88 30.73 10.38
CA THR A 143 -9.25 30.22 10.22
C THR A 143 -9.41 28.94 11.04
N ALA A 144 -10.50 28.86 11.80
CA ALA A 144 -10.80 27.81 12.78
C ALA A 144 -10.41 26.39 12.34
N GLN A 145 -9.84 25.62 13.29
CA GLN A 145 -9.50 24.20 13.17
C GLN A 145 -10.59 23.44 12.40
N GLN A 146 -10.31 23.06 11.16
CA GLN A 146 -11.18 22.12 10.45
C GLN A 146 -10.94 20.74 11.05
N GLU A 147 -11.98 20.20 11.70
CA GLU A 147 -12.03 18.90 12.37
C GLU A 147 -12.13 17.74 11.34
N GLY A 148 -11.37 17.82 10.25
CA GLY A 148 -11.39 16.89 9.11
C GLY A 148 -10.05 16.19 8.89
N PRO A 149 -10.02 15.11 8.08
CA PRO A 149 -8.79 14.42 7.74
C PRO A 149 -7.88 15.29 6.89
N VAL A 150 -6.57 15.08 7.01
CA VAL A 150 -5.61 15.73 6.12
C VAL A 150 -5.69 15.10 4.74
N PHE A 151 -5.99 15.90 3.72
CA PHE A 151 -6.02 15.43 2.34
C PHE A 151 -4.75 15.86 1.58
N ARG A 152 -3.96 14.90 1.11
CA ARG A 152 -2.78 15.13 0.27
C ARG A 152 -2.99 14.60 -1.13
N TYR A 153 -2.65 15.43 -2.11
CA TYR A 153 -2.70 15.12 -3.52
C TYR A 153 -1.60 15.88 -4.26
N THR A 154 -1.31 15.45 -5.48
CA THR A 154 -0.27 16.06 -6.32
C THR A 154 -0.79 17.40 -6.84
N THR A 155 -0.07 18.51 -6.58
CA THR A 155 -0.54 19.88 -6.83
C THR A 155 -0.06 20.49 -8.14
N SER A 156 0.95 19.90 -8.77
CA SER A 156 1.53 20.39 -10.03
C SER A 156 1.96 19.23 -10.92
N ASP A 157 2.10 19.51 -12.22
CA ASP A 157 2.60 18.55 -13.18
C ASP A 157 3.97 18.01 -12.74
N VAL A 158 4.01 16.72 -12.45
CA VAL A 158 5.24 16.04 -12.08
C VAL A 158 5.99 15.67 -13.35
N THR A 159 7.30 15.93 -13.38
CA THR A 159 8.17 15.40 -14.44
C THR A 159 8.24 13.87 -14.36
N VAL A 160 8.81 13.21 -15.38
CA VAL A 160 8.93 11.75 -15.47
C VAL A 160 9.35 11.13 -14.13
N GLN A 161 8.39 10.48 -13.46
CA GLN A 161 8.65 9.73 -12.24
C GLN A 161 8.89 8.26 -12.56
N PRO A 162 9.79 7.58 -11.84
CA PRO A 162 9.88 6.13 -11.90
C PRO A 162 8.53 5.51 -11.53
N SER A 163 8.09 4.49 -12.28
CA SER A 163 6.82 3.81 -11.97
C SER A 163 6.89 3.22 -10.55
N PRO A 164 5.87 3.46 -9.70
CA PRO A 164 5.82 2.87 -8.36
C PRO A 164 5.86 1.34 -8.40
N CYS A 165 5.46 0.75 -9.53
CA CYS A 165 5.48 -0.70 -9.73
C CYS A 165 6.83 -1.28 -10.15
N LEU A 166 7.91 -0.49 -10.21
CA LEU A 166 9.22 -0.99 -10.62
C LEU A 166 9.75 -2.09 -9.71
N SER A 167 9.47 -2.01 -8.41
CA SER A 167 9.87 -3.02 -7.42
C SER A 167 9.21 -4.38 -7.65
N TYR A 168 8.01 -4.43 -8.25
CA TYR A 168 7.32 -5.68 -8.56
C TYR A 168 7.83 -6.40 -9.82
N ARG A 169 8.80 -5.81 -10.55
CA ARG A 169 9.31 -6.40 -11.80
C ARG A 169 10.42 -7.42 -11.59
N ILE A 170 10.96 -7.49 -10.39
CA ILE A 170 12.13 -8.32 -10.07
C ILE A 170 11.76 -9.25 -8.91
N PRO A 171 12.09 -10.56 -8.99
CA PRO A 171 11.89 -11.47 -7.86
C PRO A 171 12.58 -10.96 -6.60
N ARG A 172 11.94 -11.14 -5.43
CA ARG A 172 12.50 -10.68 -4.15
C ARG A 172 13.90 -11.22 -3.88
N ASP A 173 14.17 -12.46 -4.27
CA ASP A 173 15.51 -13.05 -4.14
C ASP A 173 16.60 -12.23 -4.84
N PHE A 174 16.30 -11.62 -6.00
CA PHE A 174 17.24 -10.75 -6.71
C PHE A 174 17.42 -9.40 -6.00
N VAL A 175 16.36 -8.88 -5.38
CA VAL A 175 16.43 -7.65 -4.59
C VAL A 175 17.34 -7.90 -3.37
N ASP A 176 17.07 -8.95 -2.60
CA ASP A 176 17.83 -9.30 -1.38
C ASP A 176 19.32 -9.56 -1.68
N LEU A 177 19.63 -10.15 -2.84
CA LEU A 177 21.00 -10.32 -3.32
C LEU A 177 21.69 -8.99 -3.64
N SER A 178 20.95 -8.04 -4.20
CA SER A 178 21.48 -6.73 -4.59
C SER A 178 21.63 -5.77 -3.40
N THR A 179 20.74 -5.86 -2.42
CA THR A 179 20.76 -5.06 -1.19
C THR A 179 21.69 -5.67 -0.12
N GLY A 180 21.96 -6.98 -0.21
CA GLY A 180 22.79 -7.71 0.74
C GLY A 180 22.05 -8.06 2.05
N GLU A 181 20.72 -7.99 2.05
CA GLU A 181 19.89 -8.23 3.24
C GLU A 181 19.88 -9.70 3.67
N ASP A 182 20.09 -10.64 2.73
CA ASP A 182 20.11 -12.08 3.02
C ASP A 182 21.34 -12.79 2.42
N ALA A 183 22.35 -13.05 3.25
CA ALA A 183 23.57 -13.74 2.85
C ALA A 183 23.34 -15.23 2.47
N TYR A 184 22.28 -15.87 2.97
CA TYR A 184 22.00 -17.28 2.65
C TYR A 184 21.50 -17.44 1.22
N LYS A 185 20.73 -16.48 0.71
CA LYS A 185 20.30 -16.46 -0.70
C LYS A 185 21.48 -16.38 -1.66
N LEU A 186 22.53 -15.63 -1.31
CA LEU A 186 23.77 -15.58 -2.08
C LEU A 186 24.48 -16.94 -2.11
N ILE A 187 24.57 -17.60 -0.94
CA ILE A 187 25.18 -18.94 -0.84
C ILE A 187 24.40 -19.95 -1.69
N ASP A 188 23.07 -19.92 -1.68
CA ASP A 188 22.25 -20.83 -2.47
C ASP A 188 22.34 -20.56 -3.97
N PHE A 189 22.43 -19.30 -4.38
CA PHE A 189 22.70 -18.91 -5.76
C PHE A 189 24.07 -19.44 -6.24
N LEU A 190 25.12 -19.28 -5.42
CA LEU A 190 26.46 -19.79 -5.74
C LEU A 190 26.47 -21.33 -5.87
N LYS A 191 25.77 -22.04 -4.98
CA LYS A 191 25.61 -23.51 -5.08
C LYS A 191 24.85 -23.92 -6.34
N LEU A 192 23.82 -23.17 -6.74
CA LEU A 192 23.09 -23.41 -7.99
C LEU A 192 24.00 -23.28 -9.21
N LYS A 193 24.81 -22.21 -9.27
CA LYS A 193 25.77 -21.99 -10.35
C LYS A 193 26.82 -23.09 -10.44
N LYS A 194 27.34 -23.55 -9.30
CA LYS A 194 28.29 -24.66 -9.26
C LYS A 194 27.72 -25.95 -9.87
N ARG A 195 26.47 -26.31 -9.52
CA ARG A 195 25.78 -27.48 -10.08
C ARG A 195 25.56 -27.38 -11.59
N GLN A 196 25.13 -26.21 -12.09
CA GLN A 196 24.97 -26.01 -13.55
C GLN A 196 26.28 -26.20 -14.31
N GLN A 197 27.41 -25.81 -13.70
CA GLN A 197 28.72 -25.96 -14.31
C GLN A 197 29.17 -27.43 -14.35
N GLU A 198 28.94 -28.17 -13.27
CA GLU A 198 29.17 -29.61 -13.19
C GLU A 198 28.30 -30.38 -14.23
N ASP A 199 27.01 -30.05 -14.33
CA ASP A 199 26.09 -30.68 -15.31
C ASP A 199 26.53 -30.41 -16.76
N SER A 200 26.96 -29.18 -17.07
CA SER A 200 27.44 -28.83 -18.42
C SER A 200 28.77 -29.47 -18.79
N GLU A 201 29.63 -29.78 -17.81
CA GLU A 201 30.90 -30.49 -18.02
C GLU A 201 30.68 -32.00 -18.23
N GLU A 202 29.60 -32.57 -17.68
CA GLU A 202 29.21 -33.96 -17.91
C GLU A 202 28.54 -34.17 -19.27
N GLU A 203 27.70 -33.25 -19.74
CA GLU A 203 27.09 -33.31 -21.08
C GLU A 203 28.12 -33.22 -22.22
N VAL A 204 29.20 -32.46 -22.04
CA VAL A 204 30.28 -32.33 -23.03
C VAL A 204 31.17 -33.58 -23.09
N ARG A 205 31.08 -34.46 -22.09
CA ARG A 205 31.87 -35.70 -21.99
C ARG A 205 31.13 -36.95 -22.51
N GLN A 206 29.87 -36.82 -22.92
CA GLN A 206 29.10 -37.87 -23.61
C GLN A 206 29.13 -37.65 -25.13
#